data_AF-A0A6I7PTP3-F1
#
_entry.id   AF-A0A6I7PTP3-F1
#
_cell.length_a   1.000
_cell.length_b   1.000
_cell.length_c   1.000
_cell.angle_alpha   90.00
_cell.angle_beta   90.00
_cell.angle_gamma   90.00
#
_symmetry.space_group_name_H-M   'P 1'
#
loop_
_entity.id
_entity.type
_entity.pdbx_description
1 polymer ?
#
loop_
_entity_poly.entity_id
_entity_poly.type
_entity_poly.pdbx_seq_one_letter_code
_entity_poly.pdbx_strand_id
1 'polypeptide(L)' 'MTEDCRLYFWMPRNEVAFLQAIVDSHEHLARIRTERNESDRALIVLMYDASQQTEIHEMSQGFEASLGQKLDFV' A
#
# COMPACT_ATOMS: atom_id res chain seq x y z
N MET A 1 16.28 17.39 1.42
CA MET A 1 14.93 17.21 0.86
C MET A 1 14.68 15.73 0.92
N THR A 2 13.76 15.27 1.77
CA THR A 2 13.33 13.87 1.78
C THR A 2 12.66 13.61 0.43
N GLU A 3 13.17 12.63 -0.31
CA GLU A 3 12.54 12.21 -1.56
C GLU A 3 11.29 11.39 -1.19
N ASP A 4 10.12 11.96 -1.43
CA ASP A 4 8.84 11.26 -1.27
C ASP A 4 8.76 10.14 -2.33
N CYS A 5 8.94 8.90 -1.91
CA CYS A 5 8.70 7.73 -2.74
C CYS A 5 7.20 7.50 -2.92
N ARG A 6 6.82 6.97 -4.08
CA ARG A 6 5.43 6.61 -4.39
C ARG A 6 5.37 5.21 -4.96
N LEU A 7 4.53 4.37 -4.37
CA LEU A 7 4.28 3.01 -4.84
C LEU A 7 2.81 2.88 -5.22
N TYR A 8 2.57 2.50 -6.48
CA TYR A 8 1.24 2.36 -7.06
C TYR A 8 0.92 0.89 -7.30
N PHE A 9 -0.26 0.46 -6.88
CA PHE A 9 -0.74 -0.89 -7.18
C PHE A 9 -2.26 -0.99 -7.16
N TRP A 10 -2.78 -1.93 -7.93
CA TRP A 10 -4.16 -2.34 -7.90
C TRP A 10 -4.39 -3.43 -6.85
N MET A 11 -5.52 -3.34 -6.15
CA MET A 11 -5.99 -4.36 -5.22
C MET A 11 -7.51 -4.44 -5.21
N PRO A 12 -8.12 -5.53 -4.72
CA PRO A 12 -9.56 -5.60 -4.55
C PRO A 12 -10.09 -4.52 -3.60
N ARG A 13 -11.20 -3.87 -3.98
CA ARG A 13 -11.72 -2.72 -3.24
C ARG A 13 -12.12 -3.06 -1.80
N ASN A 14 -12.60 -4.28 -1.57
CA ASN A 14 -13.00 -4.77 -0.25
C ASN A 14 -11.80 -4.93 0.70
N GLU A 15 -10.57 -5.04 0.20
CA GLU A 15 -9.35 -5.20 1.01
C GLU A 15 -8.70 -3.86 1.39
N VAL A 16 -9.14 -2.73 0.81
CA VAL A 16 -8.53 -1.42 1.03
C VAL A 16 -8.58 -1.00 2.50
N ALA A 17 -9.70 -1.28 3.18
CA ALA A 17 -9.84 -0.98 4.61
C ALA A 17 -8.88 -1.81 5.47
N PHE A 18 -8.59 -3.04 5.06
CA PHE A 18 -7.63 -3.90 5.75
C PHE A 18 -6.20 -3.39 5.57
N LEU A 19 -5.80 -2.99 4.36
CA LEU A 19 -4.51 -2.35 4.11
C LEU A 19 -4.36 -1.05 4.91
N GLN A 20 -5.40 -0.21 4.93
CA GLN A 20 -5.42 1.04 5.70
C GLN A 20 -5.11 0.77 7.19
N ALA A 21 -5.75 -0.24 7.78
CA ALA A 21 -5.52 -0.61 9.18
C ALA A 21 -4.08 -1.08 9.45
N ILE A 22 -3.45 -1.77 8.50
CA ILE A 22 -2.04 -2.19 8.61
C ILE A 22 -1.10 -0.98 8.51
N VAL A 23 -1.35 -0.06 7.58
CA VAL A 23 -0.53 1.15 7.44
C VAL A 23 -0.68 2.02 8.69
N ASP A 24 -1.91 2.20 9.19
CA ASP A 24 -2.19 3.02 10.37
C ASP A 24 -1.63 2.42 11.68
N SER A 25 -1.40 1.10 11.73
CA SER A 25 -0.76 0.46 12.89
C SER A 25 0.75 0.69 12.96
N HIS A 26 1.37 1.14 11.87
CA HIS A 26 2.78 1.49 11.80
C HIS A 26 2.93 3.01 11.76
N GLU A 27 3.28 3.60 12.91
CA GLU A 27 3.45 5.04 13.04
C GLU A 27 4.48 5.55 12.02
N HIS A 28 4.08 6.53 11.20
CA HIS A 28 4.91 7.18 10.18
C HIS A 28 5.42 6.30 9.02
N LEU A 29 4.89 5.09 8.82
CA LEU A 29 5.35 4.20 7.74
C LEU A 29 5.04 4.78 6.34
N ALA A 30 3.77 5.07 6.08
CA ALA A 30 3.31 5.65 4.82
C ALA A 30 2.01 6.43 4.99
N ARG A 31 1.73 7.28 4.01
CA ARG A 31 0.41 7.84 3.75
C ARG A 31 -0.22 7.10 2.60
N ILE A 32 -1.41 6.56 2.82
CA ILE A 32 -2.18 5.83 1.81
C ILE A 32 -3.26 6.74 1.20
N ARG A 33 -3.47 6.62 -0.10
CA ARG A 33 -4.61 7.22 -0.80
C ARG A 33 -5.16 6.25 -1.84
N THR A 34 -6.47 6.31 -2.05
CA THR A 34 -7.14 5.68 -3.19
C THR A 34 -7.26 6.68 -4.33
N GLU A 35 -6.50 6.48 -5.41
CA GLU A 35 -6.47 7.36 -6.58
C GLU A 35 -7.63 7.06 -7.55
N ARG A 36 -8.01 5.79 -7.68
CA ARG A 36 -9.07 5.36 -8.60
C ARG A 36 -9.83 4.16 -8.07
N ASN A 37 -11.11 4.08 -8.41
CA ASN A 37 -11.97 2.95 -8.12
C ASN A 37 -12.54 2.42 -9.45
N GLU A 38 -12.32 1.14 -9.74
CA GLU A 38 -12.90 0.46 -10.90
C GLU A 38 -13.65 -0.77 -10.43
N SER A 39 -14.95 -0.89 -10.71
CA SER A 39 -15.77 -2.07 -10.39
C SER A 39 -15.38 -2.81 -9.09
N ASP A 40 -14.53 -3.83 -9.18
CA ASP A 40 -14.05 -4.72 -8.12
C ASP A 40 -12.68 -4.35 -7.49
N ARG A 41 -11.93 -3.41 -8.09
CA ARG A 41 -10.58 -3.01 -7.70
C ARG A 41 -10.44 -1.52 -7.39
N ALA A 42 -9.35 -1.18 -6.73
CA ALA A 42 -8.95 0.17 -6.39
C ALA A 42 -7.46 0.36 -6.69
N LEU A 43 -7.10 1.51 -7.26
CA LEU A 43 -5.71 1.93 -7.42
C LEU A 43 -5.30 2.66 -6.15
N ILE A 44 -4.31 2.10 -5.47
CA ILE A 44 -3.76 2.63 -4.25
C ILE A 44 -2.41 3.27 -4.54
N VAL A 45 -2.14 4.40 -3.86
CA VAL A 45 -0.80 4.98 -3.76
C VAL A 45 -0.37 5.00 -2.30
N LEU A 46 0.81 4.43 -2.04
CA LEU A 46 1.54 4.62 -0.80
C LEU A 46 2.60 5.70 -1.02
N MET A 47 2.59 6.73 -0.19
CA MET A 47 3.59 7.79 -0.16
C MET A 47 4.41 7.64 1.11
N TYR A 48 5.72 7.51 0.98
CA TYR A 48 6.63 7.23 2.11
C TYR A 48 8.00 7.85 1.87
N ASP A 49 8.74 8.09 2.95
CA ASP A 49 10.12 8.55 2.86
C ASP A 49 11.03 7.42 2.34
N ALA A 50 12.05 7.74 1.53
CA ALA A 50 12.99 6.73 1.04
C ALA A 50 13.64 5.86 2.14
N SER A 51 13.76 6.37 3.37
CA SER A 51 14.26 5.60 4.52
C SER A 51 13.33 4.45 4.92
N GLN A 52 12.03 4.52 4.60
CA GLN A 52 11.00 3.52 4.91
C GLN A 52 10.87 2.45 3.82
N GLN A 53 11.72 2.48 2.77
CA GLN A 53 11.56 1.61 1.61
C GLN A 53 11.60 0.12 1.97
N THR A 54 12.46 -0.27 2.92
CA THR A 54 12.56 -1.65 3.38
C THR A 54 11.29 -2.07 4.13
N GLU A 55 10.81 -1.27 5.09
CA GLU A 55 9.57 -1.60 5.81
C GLU A 55 8.35 -1.66 4.88
N ILE A 56 8.27 -0.79 3.87
CA ILE A 56 7.18 -0.83 2.88
C ILE A 56 7.21 -2.12 2.06
N HIS A 57 8.42 -2.58 1.68
CA HIS A 57 8.56 -3.82 0.94
C HIS A 57 8.16 -5.02 1.79
N GLU A 58 8.59 -5.08 3.04
CA GLU A 58 8.24 -6.14 3.99
C GLU A 58 6.73 -6.15 4.29
N MET A 59 6.13 -4.98 4.51
CA MET A 59 4.69 -4.84 4.72
C MET A 59 3.90 -5.32 3.50
N SER A 60 4.33 -4.94 2.29
CA SER A 60 3.68 -5.38 1.04
C SER A 60 3.73 -6.90 0.89
N GLN A 61 4.88 -7.54 1.17
CA GLN A 61 5.00 -9.00 1.14
C GLN A 61 4.12 -9.68 2.20
N GLY A 62 4.07 -9.15 3.42
CA GLY A 62 3.20 -9.66 4.48
C GLY A 62 1.71 -9.54 4.15
N PHE A 63 1.35 -8.44 3.48
CA PHE A 63 -0.01 -8.21 2.97
C PHE A 63 -0.40 -9.23 1.89
N GLU A 64 0.48 -9.45 0.91
CA GLU A 64 0.28 -10.49 -0.12
C GLU A 64 0.10 -11.88 0.49
N ALA A 65 0.92 -12.23 1.49
CA ALA A 65 0.83 -13.50 2.20
C ALA A 65 -0.50 -13.64 2.97
N SER A 66 -0.99 -12.56 3.57
CA SER A 66 -2.25 -12.54 4.34
C SER A 66 -3.46 -12.70 3.43
N LEU A 67 -3.42 -12.08 2.24
CA LEU A 67 -4.51 -12.17 1.26
C LEU A 67 -4.45 -13.44 0.39
N GLY A 68 -3.31 -14.12 0.34
CA GLY A 68 -3.09 -15.23 -0.57
C GLY A 68 -3.05 -14.81 -2.04
N GLN A 69 -2.78 -13.54 -2.33
CA GLN A 69 -2.69 -12.99 -3.69
C GLN A 69 -1.59 -11.93 -3.77
N LYS A 70 -1.02 -11.76 -4.97
CA LYS A 70 -0.02 -10.72 -5.22
C LYS A 70 -0.66 -9.36 -5.48
N LEU A 71 0.03 -8.29 -5.09
CA LEU A 71 -0.29 -6.92 -5.46
C LEU A 71 0.07 -6.70 -6.94
N ASP A 72 -0.80 -5.98 -7.64
CA ASP A 72 -0.63 -5.69 -9.07
C ASP A 72 -0.04 -4.29 -9.23
N PHE A 73 1.29 -4.20 -9.20
CA PHE A 73 2.03 -2.93 -9.25
C PHE A 73 1.99 -2.29 -10.65
N VAL A 74 1.93 -0.94 -10.68
CA VAL A 74 1.91 -0.12 -11.90
C VAL A 74 3.30 0.40 -12.26
#